data_AF-A0A924QU28-F1
#
_entry.id   AF-A0A924QU28-F1
#
_cell.length_a   1.000
_cell.length_b   1.000
_cell.length_c   1.000
_cell.angle_alpha   90.00
_cell.angle_beta   90.00
_cell.angle_gamma   90.00
#
_symmetry.space_group_name_H-M   'P 1'
#
loop_
_entity.id
_entity.type
_entity.pdbx_description
1 polymer ?
#
loop_
_entity_poly.entity_id
_entity_poly.type
_entity_poly.pdbx_seq_one_letter_code
_entity_poly.pdbx_strand_id
1 'polypeptide(L)'
;MDTNDIRWNEQARGKMLEDADRVLREAVLDIAASGPGDDSDAIYANLNSRLKDRFIDYEPGPDVRRFADGIAAGEFAAAQAHDGLRSDPQRITEPVTEPGGETEPTG
;
A
#
# COMPACT_ATOMS: atom_id res chain seq x y z
N MET A 1 28.78 37.46 -6.08
CA MET A 1 27.75 36.44 -5.83
C MET A 1 28.50 35.18 -5.45
N ASP A 2 28.38 34.75 -4.21
CA ASP A 2 29.08 33.57 -3.70
C ASP A 2 28.34 32.31 -4.14
N THR A 3 29.06 31.35 -4.71
CA THR A 3 28.49 30.08 -5.16
C THR A 3 27.89 29.25 -4.02
N ASN A 4 28.32 29.48 -2.78
CA ASN A 4 27.74 28.86 -1.58
C ASN A 4 26.30 29.32 -1.27
N ASP A 5 25.88 30.47 -1.82
CA ASP A 5 24.51 30.98 -1.67
C ASP A 5 23.53 30.31 -2.66
N ILE A 6 24.06 29.61 -3.67
CA ILE A 6 23.27 28.86 -4.66
C ILE A 6 22.83 27.52 -4.06
N ARG A 7 21.84 27.59 -3.18
CA ARG A 7 21.21 26.43 -2.55
C ARG A 7 19.71 26.63 -2.48
N TRP A 8 18.99 25.52 -2.49
CA TRP A 8 17.56 25.54 -2.24
C TRP A 8 17.32 26.00 -0.80
N ASN A 9 16.25 26.77 -0.59
CA ASN A 9 15.77 27.06 0.75
C ASN A 9 15.28 25.77 1.43
N GLU A 10 15.16 25.80 2.75
CA GLU A 10 14.82 24.62 3.55
C GLU A 10 13.47 24.00 3.18
N GLN A 11 12.46 24.82 2.87
CA GLN A 11 11.15 24.34 2.45
C GLN A 11 11.22 23.61 1.11
N ALA A 12 11.90 24.19 0.12
CA ALA A 12 12.05 23.58 -1.20
C ALA A 12 12.86 22.29 -1.10
N ARG A 13 13.93 22.27 -0.28
CA ARG A 13 14.71 21.08 0.00
C ARG A 13 13.88 19.97 0.67
N GLY A 14 13.03 20.34 1.63
CA GLY A 14 12.10 19.39 2.27
C GLY A 14 11.19 18.70 1.25
N LYS A 15 10.58 19.48 0.35
CA LYS A 15 9.71 18.93 -0.70
C LYS A 15 10.42 17.95 -1.63
N MET A 16 11.69 18.20 -1.98
CA MET A 16 12.46 17.25 -2.79
C MET A 16 12.71 15.93 -2.07
N LEU A 17 13.00 15.99 -0.76
CA LEU A 17 13.20 14.80 0.05
C LEU A 17 11.89 14.02 0.20
N GLU A 18 10.78 14.70 0.45
CA GLU A 18 9.45 14.08 0.51
C GLU A 18 9.07 13.40 -0.81
N ASP A 19 9.41 14.02 -1.95
CA ASP A 19 9.20 13.43 -3.28
C ASP A 19 10.08 12.20 -3.50
N ALA A 20 11.35 12.25 -3.08
CA ALA A 20 12.26 11.10 -3.13
C ALA A 20 11.76 9.92 -2.29
N ASP A 21 11.31 10.19 -1.05
CA ASP A 21 10.71 9.19 -0.16
C ASP A 21 9.43 8.59 -0.75
N ARG A 22 8.63 9.42 -1.42
CA ARG A 22 7.41 8.98 -2.10
C ARG A 22 7.73 8.03 -3.26
N VAL A 23 8.68 8.39 -4.12
CA VAL A 23 9.13 7.55 -5.25
C VAL A 23 9.59 6.18 -4.76
N LEU A 24 10.38 6.13 -3.69
CA LEU A 24 10.84 4.88 -3.08
C LEU A 24 9.66 4.03 -2.58
N ARG A 25 8.72 4.64 -1.84
CA ARG A 25 7.55 3.94 -1.31
C ARG A 25 6.65 3.40 -2.41
N GLU A 26 6.39 4.20 -3.44
CA GLU A 26 5.59 3.80 -4.60
C GLU A 26 6.24 2.61 -5.32
N ALA A 27 7.56 2.64 -5.53
CA ALA A 27 8.29 1.53 -6.15
C ALA A 27 8.20 0.22 -5.35
N VAL A 28 8.36 0.29 -4.02
CA VAL A 28 8.26 -0.88 -3.12
C VAL A 28 6.86 -1.49 -3.14
N LEU A 29 5.83 -0.65 -3.01
CA LEU A 29 4.43 -1.10 -2.97
C LEU A 29 3.99 -1.67 -4.31
N ASP A 30 4.43 -1.10 -5.43
CA ASP A 30 4.09 -1.60 -6.77
C ASP A 30 4.68 -3.00 -7.04
N ILE A 31 5.93 -3.24 -6.64
CA ILE A 31 6.53 -4.58 -6.75
C ILE A 31 5.82 -5.56 -5.82
N ALA A 32 5.55 -5.17 -4.57
CA ALA A 32 4.83 -6.01 -3.62
C ALA A 32 3.42 -6.39 -4.11
N ALA A 33 2.71 -5.46 -4.76
CA ALA A 33 1.39 -5.70 -5.34
C ALA A 33 1.40 -6.63 -6.55
N SER A 34 2.51 -6.68 -7.29
CA SER A 34 2.67 -7.58 -8.45
C SER A 34 2.88 -9.05 -8.05
N GLY A 35 3.04 -9.32 -6.75
CA GLY A 35 3.17 -10.66 -6.16
C GLY A 35 4.64 -11.04 -5.90
N PRO A 36 4.94 -11.73 -4.77
CA PRO A 36 6.31 -12.09 -4.36
C PRO A 36 6.87 -13.29 -5.16
N GLY A 37 6.55 -13.39 -6.45
CA GLY A 37 7.00 -14.51 -7.30
C GLY A 37 8.50 -14.49 -7.63
N ASP A 38 9.17 -13.38 -7.33
CA ASP A 38 10.57 -13.14 -7.61
C ASP A 38 11.44 -13.25 -6.34
N ASP A 39 12.64 -13.82 -6.48
CA ASP A 39 13.64 -13.83 -5.43
C ASP A 39 14.08 -12.41 -5.02
N SER A 40 14.54 -12.24 -3.77
CA SER A 40 15.04 -10.95 -3.23
C SER A 40 16.05 -10.25 -4.16
N ASP A 41 16.90 -11.01 -4.86
CA ASP A 41 17.87 -10.46 -5.81
C ASP A 41 17.21 -9.86 -7.06
N ALA A 42 16.17 -10.51 -7.59
CA ALA A 42 15.40 -10.01 -8.73
C ALA A 42 14.59 -8.76 -8.34
N ILE A 43 14.00 -8.76 -7.15
CA ILE A 43 13.31 -7.59 -6.59
C ILE A 43 14.30 -6.42 -6.39
N TYR A 44 15.48 -6.70 -5.85
CA TYR A 44 16.54 -5.69 -5.67
C TYR A 44 16.98 -5.09 -7.01
N ALA A 45 17.17 -5.90 -8.05
CA ALA A 45 17.49 -5.42 -9.38
C ALA A 45 16.37 -4.54 -9.96
N ASN A 46 15.11 -4.92 -9.74
CA ASN A 46 13.94 -4.17 -10.20
C ASN A 46 13.81 -2.80 -9.49
N LEU A 47 13.95 -2.76 -8.15
CA LEU A 47 14.00 -1.51 -7.39
C LEU A 47 15.10 -0.59 -7.91
N ASN A 48 16.30 -1.11 -8.11
CA ASN A 48 17.40 -0.32 -8.64
C ASN A 48 17.14 0.23 -10.03
N SER A 49 16.55 -0.56 -10.93
CA SER A 49 16.21 -0.10 -12.27
C SER A 49 15.21 1.05 -12.23
N ARG A 50 14.21 0.98 -11.34
CA ARG A 50 13.17 2.01 -11.18
C ARG A 50 13.72 3.29 -10.55
N LEU A 51 14.61 3.17 -9.56
CA LEU A 51 15.16 4.31 -8.83
C LEU A 51 16.25 5.03 -9.65
N LYS A 52 17.10 4.30 -10.39
CA LYS A 52 18.15 4.90 -11.24
C LYS A 52 17.63 5.88 -12.28
N ASP A 53 16.43 5.67 -12.79
CA ASP A 53 15.82 6.56 -13.79
C ASP A 53 15.25 7.85 -13.16
N ARG A 54 15.03 7.85 -11.84
CA ARG A 54 14.36 8.94 -11.12
C ARG A 54 15.31 9.92 -10.44
N PHE A 55 16.56 9.52 -10.18
CA PHE A 55 17.54 10.34 -9.47
C PHE A 55 18.77 10.62 -10.34
N ILE A 56 19.27 11.85 -10.29
CA ILE A 56 20.43 12.31 -11.08
C ILE A 56 21.72 11.61 -10.66
N ASP A 57 21.91 11.41 -9.36
CA ASP A 57 23.08 10.75 -8.76
C ASP A 57 22.60 9.66 -7.80
N TYR A 58 22.13 8.55 -8.37
CA TYR A 58 21.60 7.43 -7.59
C TYR A 58 22.71 6.49 -7.13
N GLU A 59 22.86 6.35 -5.82
CA GLU A 59 23.64 5.29 -5.21
C GLU A 59 22.71 4.36 -4.40
N PRO A 60 22.71 3.05 -4.66
CA PRO A 60 21.91 2.12 -3.89
C PRO A 60 22.42 2.01 -2.44
N GLY A 61 21.64 2.55 -1.51
CA GLY A 61 21.87 2.37 -0.09
C GLY A 61 21.49 0.96 0.42
N PRO A 62 21.92 0.60 1.64
CA PRO A 62 21.57 -0.67 2.27
C PRO A 62 20.05 -0.84 2.46
N ASP A 63 19.30 0.26 2.51
CA ASP A 63 17.84 0.26 2.65
C ASP A 63 17.15 -0.41 1.46
N VAL A 64 17.66 -0.22 0.24
CA VAL A 64 17.09 -0.82 -0.98
C VAL A 64 17.12 -2.34 -0.89
N ARG A 65 18.20 -2.90 -0.32
CA ARG A 65 18.31 -4.34 -0.07
C ARG A 65 17.32 -4.79 0.98
N ARG A 66 17.22 -4.07 2.10
CA ARG A 66 16.24 -4.35 3.16
C ARG A 66 14.81 -4.39 2.62
N PHE A 67 14.42 -3.46 1.74
CA PHE A 67 13.08 -3.48 1.16
C PHE A 67 12.87 -4.65 0.22
N ALA A 68 13.88 -5.02 -0.58
CA ALA A 68 13.79 -6.19 -1.44
C ALA A 68 13.57 -7.49 -0.64
N ASP A 69 14.32 -7.67 0.46
CA ASP A 69 14.15 -8.81 1.36
C ASP A 69 12.76 -8.83 2.00
N GLY A 70 12.24 -7.67 2.43
CA GLY A 70 10.89 -7.60 3.00
C GLY A 70 9.77 -7.84 1.98
N ILE A 71 9.97 -7.46 0.71
CA ILE A 71 9.02 -7.80 -0.37
C ILE A 71 9.04 -9.31 -0.61
N ALA A 72 10.22 -9.92 -0.70
CA ALA A 72 10.37 -11.36 -0.87
C ALA A 72 9.75 -12.15 0.30
N ALA A 73 9.85 -11.63 1.52
CA ALA A 73 9.21 -12.18 2.72
C ALA A 73 7.69 -11.92 2.80
N GLY A 74 7.14 -11.10 1.90
CA GLY A 74 5.71 -10.74 1.89
C GLY A 74 5.30 -9.72 2.96
N GLU A 75 6.24 -9.01 3.59
CA GLU A 75 5.97 -8.03 4.65
C GLU A 75 5.10 -6.86 4.17
N PHE A 76 5.16 -6.53 2.88
CA PHE A 76 4.43 -5.40 2.29
C PHE A 76 3.08 -5.78 1.65
N ALA A 77 2.77 -7.08 1.53
CA ALA A 77 1.56 -7.57 0.84
C ALA A 77 0.27 -7.47 1.69
N ALA A 78 0.38 -7.24 3.00
CA ALA A 78 -0.75 -7.38 3.94
C ALA A 78 -1.56 -6.10 4.21
N ALA A 79 -1.17 -4.93 3.69
CA ALA A 79 -1.85 -3.67 4.02
C ALA A 79 -3.23 -3.50 3.34
N GLN A 80 -3.60 -4.35 2.37
CA GLN A 80 -4.88 -4.25 1.64
C GLN A 80 -5.92 -5.33 2.02
N ALA A 81 -5.57 -6.30 2.86
CA ALA A 81 -6.49 -7.38 3.26
C ALA A 81 -7.23 -7.13 4.59
N HIS A 82 -6.85 -6.10 5.36
CA HIS A 82 -7.52 -5.74 6.63
C HIS A 82 -8.56 -4.62 6.46
N ASP A 83 -9.16 -4.48 5.27
CA ASP A 83 -10.35 -3.64 5.04
C ASP A 83 -11.45 -4.41 4.27
N GLY A 84 -11.34 -5.74 4.19
CA GLY A 84 -12.35 -6.59 3.52
C GLY A 84 -13.29 -7.33 4.48
N LEU A 85 -13.00 -7.38 5.78
CA LEU A 85 -13.82 -8.04 6.80
C LEU A 85 -14.68 -7.02 7.58
N ARG A 86 -15.37 -6.13 6.87
CA ARG A 86 -16.62 -5.53 7.37
C ARG A 86 -17.76 -6.20 6.62
N SER A 87 -18.15 -7.37 7.11
CA SER A 87 -19.34 -8.09 6.69
C SER A 87 -20.56 -7.16 6.64
N ASP A 88 -21.23 -7.16 5.50
CA ASP A 88 -22.58 -6.68 5.19
C ASP A 88 -23.51 -6.30 6.37
N PRO A 89 -24.06 -5.06 6.39
CA PRO A 89 -25.15 -4.70 7.30
C PRO A 89 -26.58 -4.97 6.79
N GLN A 90 -26.83 -5.84 5.79
CA GLN A 90 -28.18 -6.02 5.23
C GLN A 90 -28.50 -7.47 4.79
N ARG A 91 -28.96 -8.31 5.72
CA ARG A 91 -30.09 -9.28 5.50
C ARG A 91 -30.32 -10.14 6.74
N ILE A 92 -31.39 -9.86 7.48
CA ILE A 92 -32.43 -10.83 7.82
C ILE A 92 -33.69 -10.06 8.26
N THR A 93 -34.56 -9.75 7.31
CA THR A 93 -35.97 -9.50 7.62
C THR A 93 -36.63 -10.87 7.68
N GLU A 94 -36.75 -11.47 8.85
CA GLU A 94 -37.63 -12.61 9.04
C GLU A 94 -39.04 -12.08 9.34
N PRO A 95 -40.09 -12.42 8.57
CA PRO A 95 -41.45 -12.12 8.97
C PRO A 95 -41.86 -13.09 10.08
N VAL A 96 -42.05 -12.57 11.30
CA VAL A 96 -42.67 -13.34 12.38
C VAL A 96 -44.15 -13.54 12.04
N THR A 97 -44.51 -14.78 11.71
CA THR A 97 -45.89 -15.21 11.53
C THR A 97 -46.64 -15.13 12.86
N GLU A 98 -47.70 -14.32 12.88
CA GLU A 98 -48.67 -14.20 13.98
C GLU A 98 -49.43 -15.52 14.21
N PRO A 99 -49.64 -15.98 15.45
CA PRO A 99 -50.69 -16.95 15.76
C PRO A 99 -51.87 -16.23 16.44
N GLY A 100 -52.93 -15.95 15.67
CA GLY A 100 -54.14 -15.31 16.18
C GLY A 100 -55.37 -15.67 15.35
N GLY A 101 -55.77 -16.94 15.37
CA GLY A 101 -57.00 -17.41 14.74
C GLY A 101 -57.93 -18.02 15.78
N GLU A 102 -58.75 -17.19 16.42
CA GLU A 102 -59.94 -17.64 17.14
C GLU A 102 -61.16 -16.84 16.66
N THR A 103 -62.29 -17.53 16.64
CA THR A 103 -63.66 -17.09 16.34
C THR A 103 -64.06 -17.11 14.86
N GLU A 104 -64.88 -18.11 14.48
CA GLU A 104 -66.31 -17.88 14.23
C GLU A 104 -67.13 -19.20 14.27
N PRO A 105 -68.33 -19.21 14.88
CA PRO A 105 -69.24 -20.35 14.92
C PRO A 105 -70.13 -20.41 13.66
N THR A 106 -70.32 -21.61 13.11
CA THR A 106 -71.34 -21.87 12.08
C THR A 106 -72.71 -22.06 12.74
N GLY A 107 -73.63 -21.15 12.46
CA GLY A 107 -75.07 -21.36 12.49
C GLY A 107 -75.61 -21.34 11.06
#